data_AF-A0A7C6UNN0-F1
#
_entry.id   AF-A0A7C6UNN0-F1
#
_cell.length_a   1.000
_cell.length_b   1.000
_cell.length_c   1.000
_cell.angle_alpha   90.00
_cell.angle_beta   90.00
_cell.angle_gamma   90.00
#
_symmetry.space_group_name_H-M   'P 1'
#
loop_
_entity.id
_entity.type
_entity.pdbx_description
1 polymer ?
#
loop_
_entity_poly.entity_id
_entity_poly.type
_entity_poly.pdbx_seq_one_letter_code
_entity_poly.pdbx_strand_id
1 'polypeptide(L)' 'AGSKVIVLPQENKKDLEEIPAKIKRDLKFELVENMAEVLKIALEEKS' A
#
# COMPACT_ATOMS: atom_id res chain seq x y z
N ALA A 1 -1.91 18.32 0.60
CA ALA A 1 -0.94 17.34 0.08
C ALA A 1 -1.52 15.96 0.31
N GLY A 2 -1.83 15.22 -0.75
CA GLY A 2 -2.48 13.91 -0.65
C GLY A 2 -1.44 12.82 -0.52
N SER A 3 -1.31 12.25 0.67
CA SER A 3 -0.52 11.03 0.87
C SER A 3 -1.17 9.91 0.07
N LYS A 4 -0.49 9.39 -0.96
CA LYS A 4 -0.99 8.27 -1.77
C LYS A 4 -0.53 6.97 -1.12
N VAL A 5 -1.43 6.34 -0.38
CA VAL A 5 -1.26 4.98 0.14
C VAL A 5 -1.54 4.01 -1.00
N ILE A 6 -0.60 3.09 -1.26
CA ILE A 6 -0.74 2.03 -2.25
C ILE A 6 -0.81 0.70 -1.50
N VAL A 7 -1.93 0.00 -1.64
CA VAL A 7 -2.14 -1.33 -1.08
C VAL A 7 -1.83 -2.37 -2.15
N LEU A 8 -0.97 -3.34 -1.84
CA LEU A 8 -0.53 -4.37 -2.77
C LEU A 8 -0.55 -5.75 -2.10
N PRO A 9 -0.78 -6.83 -2.84
CA PRO A 9 -0.58 -8.19 -2.34
C PRO A 9 0.87 -8.43 -1.90
N GLN A 10 1.06 -9.28 -0.89
CA GLN A 10 2.37 -9.63 -0.36
C GLN A 10 3.30 -10.25 -1.43
N GLU A 11 2.73 -10.95 -2.42
CA GLU A 11 3.42 -11.51 -3.57
C GLU A 11 4.09 -10.44 -4.46
N ASN A 12 3.52 -9.23 -4.51
CA ASN A 12 4.06 -8.10 -5.30
C ASN A 12 5.24 -7.39 -4.63
N LYS A 13 5.70 -7.87 -3.46
CA LYS A 13 6.88 -7.29 -2.78
C LYS A 13 8.13 -7.28 -3.68
N LYS A 14 8.26 -8.26 -4.57
CA LYS A 14 9.40 -8.34 -5.51
C LYS A 14 9.36 -7.22 -6.55
N ASP A 15 8.18 -6.88 -7.06
CA ASP A 15 8.00 -5.77 -8.01
C ASP A 15 8.35 -4.42 -7.38
N LEU A 16 8.13 -4.28 -6.06
CA LEU A 16 8.53 -3.08 -5.35
C LEU A 16 10.04 -2.86 -5.41
N GLU A 17 10.86 -3.90 -5.45
CA GLU A 17 12.32 -3.75 -5.48
C GLU A 17 12.79 -2.99 -6.73
N GLU A 18 12.08 -3.13 -7.86
CA GLU A 18 12.35 -2.45 -9.13
C GLU A 18 11.96 -0.96 -9.14
N ILE A 19 11.14 -0.51 -8.18
CA ILE A 19 10.69 0.89 -8.11
C ILE A 19 11.85 1.80 -7.61
N PRO A 20 12.11 2.94 -8.27
CA PRO A 20 13.13 3.90 -7.84
C PRO A 20 12.89 4.46 -6.44
N ALA A 21 13.98 4.67 -5.68
CA ALA A 21 13.93 5.14 -4.29
C ALA A 21 13.22 6.49 -4.09
N LYS A 22 13.24 7.37 -5.10
CA LYS A 22 12.51 8.66 -5.07
C LYS A 22 11.00 8.43 -4.94
N ILE A 23 10.46 7.52 -5.75
CA ILE A 23 9.03 7.18 -5.75
C ILE A 23 8.67 6.42 -4.46
N LYS A 24 9.55 5.53 -4.00
CA LYS A 24 9.36 4.81 -2.72
C LYS A 24 9.27 5.71 -1.49
N ARG A 25 9.96 6.85 -1.50
CA ARG A 25 9.94 7.81 -0.39
C ARG A 25 8.69 8.68 -0.39
N ASP A 26 8.13 8.95 -1.56
CA ASP A 26 6.96 9.80 -1.73
C ASP A 26 5.63 9.04 -1.55
N LEU A 27 5.66 7.69 -1.57
CA LEU A 27 4.49 6.82 -1.51
C LEU A 27 4.58 5.87 -0.31
N LYS A 28 3.45 5.61 0.35
CA LYS A 28 3.36 4.61 1.42
C LYS A 28 2.83 3.30 0.83
N PHE A 29 3.58 2.22 0.98
CA PHE A 29 3.17 0.89 0.51
C PHE A 29 2.71 0.05 1.69
N GLU A 30 1.51 -0.53 1.58
CA GLU A 30 0.92 -1.47 2.53
C GLU A 30 0.78 -2.83 1.84
N LEU A 31 1.51 -3.83 2.33
CA LEU A 31 1.44 -5.20 1.79
C LEU A 31 0.39 -5.98 2.56
N VAL A 32 -0.52 -6.65 1.85
CA VAL A 32 -1.62 -7.43 2.43
C VAL A 32 -1.62 -8.87 1.93
N GLU A 33 -2.09 -9.80 2.74
CA GLU A 33 -2.22 -11.21 2.36
C GLU A 33 -3.65 -11.54 1.89
N ASN A 34 -4.65 -10.75 2.29
CA ASN A 34 -6.04 -11.01 1.96
C ASN A 34 -6.91 -9.74 1.92
N MET A 35 -8.11 -9.88 1.34
CA MET A 35 -9.05 -8.77 1.18
C MET A 35 -9.58 -8.18 2.49
N ALA A 36 -9.56 -8.92 3.61
CA ALA A 36 -10.03 -8.38 4.88
C ALA A 36 -9.09 -7.28 5.40
N GLU A 37 -7.79 -7.39 5.15
CA GLU A 37 -6.81 -6.36 5.48
C GLU A 37 -6.99 -5.11 4.62
N VAL A 38 -7.28 -5.28 3.32
CA VAL A 38 -7.60 -4.16 2.41
C VAL A 38 -8.76 -3.34 2.96
N LEU A 39 -9.84 -4.00 3.39
CA LEU A 39 -11.01 -3.33 3.92
C LEU A 39 -10.71 -2.52 5.19
N LYS A 40 -9.86 -3.04 6.08
CA LYS A 40 -9.42 -2.31 7.28
C LYS A 40 -8.59 -1.06 6.98
N ILE A 41 -7.81 -1.10 5.89
CA ILE A 41 -6.94 0.01 5.48
C ILE A 41 -7.71 1.06 4.69
N ALA A 42 -8.63 0.63 3.82
CA ALA A 42 -9.31 1.49 2.86
C ALA A 42 -10.62 2.09 3.37
N LEU A 43 -11.26 1.47 4.36
CA LEU A 43 -12.50 1.97 4.95
C LEU A 43 -12.20 2.75 6.22
N GLU A 44 -12.60 4.02 6.26
CA GLU A 44 -12.66 4.78 7.50
C GLU A 44 -13.78 4.22 8.37
N GLU A 45 -13.54 4.05 9.68
CA GLU A 45 -14.62 3.72 10.61
C GLU A 45 -15.66 4.83 10.55
N LYS A 46 -16.89 4.48 10.15
CA LYS A 46 -18.03 5.39 10.19
C LYS A 46 -18.17 5.93 11.61
N SER A 47 -17.77 7.18 11.80
CA SER A 47 -18.21 8.02 12.92
C SER A 47 -19.65 8.45 12.70
#